data_AF-A0AAW4BRH8-F1
#
_entry.id   AF-A0AAW4BRH8-F1
#
_cell.length_a   1.000
_cell.length_b   1.000
_cell.length_c   1.000
_cell.angle_alpha   90.00
_cell.angle_beta   90.00
_cell.angle_gamma   90.00
#
_symmetry.space_group_name_H-M   'P 1'
#
loop_
_entity.id
_entity.type
_entity.pdbx_description
1 polymer ?
#
loop_
_entity_poly.entity_id
_entity_poly.type
_entity_poly.pdbx_seq_one_letter_code
_entity_poly.pdbx_strand_id
1 'polypeptide(L)'
;VTLSSNKPVIIDANYGNEQHYVLKNLSTDEASVYTYHGHGNVDLYVAINRPVSVNDFDCVSRNQTNDEYCGFSGIKGTDIYVLVTGADRSVDTHLVVIAEGLLPAPPEPQDLCTTLSEWSPSYYYPTGMQVQYYGHRFTAIQDNWGADPFDNYWYWNYQGSCK
;
A
#
# COMPACT_ATOMS: atom_id res chain seq x y z
N VAL A 1 -7.08 -11.77 -14.80
CA VAL A 1 -8.31 -11.68 -13.97
C VAL A 1 -8.85 -10.25 -14.01
N THR A 2 -10.16 -10.05 -14.04
CA THR A 2 -10.73 -8.69 -14.04
C THR A 2 -10.87 -8.18 -12.61
N LEU A 3 -10.34 -6.98 -12.34
CA LEU A 3 -10.44 -6.31 -11.05
C LEU A 3 -11.67 -5.42 -10.99
N SER A 4 -12.07 -5.06 -9.78
CA SER A 4 -13.03 -3.99 -9.50
C SER A 4 -12.31 -2.91 -8.72
N SER A 5 -12.57 -1.64 -9.05
CA SER A 5 -11.99 -0.51 -8.34
C SER A 5 -12.31 -0.57 -6.84
N ASN A 6 -11.33 -0.20 -6.01
CA ASN A 6 -11.44 -0.13 -4.54
C ASN A 6 -11.81 -1.47 -3.87
N LYS A 7 -11.57 -2.60 -4.54
CA LYS A 7 -11.77 -3.94 -3.97
C LYS A 7 -10.47 -4.74 -4.04
N PRO A 8 -9.87 -5.09 -2.88
CA PRO A 8 -8.67 -5.90 -2.88
C PRO A 8 -8.98 -7.33 -3.31
N VAL A 9 -7.98 -7.96 -3.93
CA VAL A 9 -7.96 -9.39 -4.22
C VAL A 9 -6.74 -10.00 -3.54
N ILE A 10 -6.91 -11.20 -2.98
CA ILE A 10 -5.80 -11.95 -2.39
C ILE A 10 -5.06 -12.66 -3.52
N ILE A 11 -3.73 -12.59 -3.48
CA ILE A 11 -2.82 -13.20 -4.43
C ILE A 11 -1.77 -14.02 -3.69
N ASP A 12 -1.46 -15.19 -4.24
CA ASP A 12 -0.34 -16.01 -3.82
C ASP A 12 0.62 -16.12 -5.01
N ALA A 13 1.87 -15.72 -4.82
CA ALA A 13 2.87 -15.75 -5.88
C ALA A 13 3.99 -16.74 -5.53
N ASN A 14 4.50 -17.44 -6.54
CA ASN A 14 5.76 -18.18 -6.41
C ASN A 14 6.83 -17.48 -7.24
N TYR A 15 8.09 -17.79 -6.95
CA TYR A 15 9.23 -17.25 -7.69
C TYR A 15 9.02 -17.37 -9.21
N GLY A 16 9.06 -16.22 -9.91
CA GLY A 16 8.93 -16.14 -11.36
C GLY A 16 7.54 -16.47 -11.92
N ASN A 17 6.52 -16.67 -11.07
CA ASN A 17 5.15 -16.83 -11.54
C ASN A 17 4.56 -15.46 -11.89
N GLU A 18 3.99 -15.32 -13.08
CA GLU A 18 3.37 -14.09 -13.55
C GLU A 18 1.84 -14.18 -13.43
N GLN A 19 1.24 -13.22 -12.72
CA GLN A 19 -0.21 -13.12 -12.55
C GLN A 19 -0.72 -11.81 -13.13
N HIS A 20 -1.58 -11.92 -14.14
CA HIS A 20 -2.10 -10.77 -14.87
C HIS A 20 -3.51 -10.40 -14.43
N TYR A 21 -3.72 -9.11 -14.22
CA TYR A 21 -4.97 -8.50 -13.83
C TYR A 21 -5.31 -7.32 -14.74
N VAL A 22 -6.59 -7.00 -14.86
CA VAL A 22 -7.05 -5.86 -15.65
C VAL A 22 -8.21 -5.17 -14.95
N LEU A 23 -8.11 -3.86 -14.77
CA LEU A 23 -9.24 -3.00 -14.45
C LEU A 23 -9.65 -2.28 -15.73
N LYS A 24 -10.88 -2.49 -16.18
CA LYS A 24 -11.37 -1.88 -17.43
C LYS A 24 -12.10 -0.59 -17.17
N ASN A 25 -11.94 0.36 -18.09
CA ASN A 25 -12.69 1.60 -18.18
C ASN A 25 -12.70 2.36 -16.84
N LEU A 26 -11.52 2.86 -16.46
CA LEU A 26 -11.35 3.65 -15.24
C LEU A 26 -12.32 4.84 -15.23
N SER A 27 -13.13 4.95 -14.18
CA SER A 27 -14.14 5.99 -14.05
C SER A 27 -13.59 7.35 -13.62
N THR A 28 -12.36 7.40 -13.12
CA THR A 28 -11.70 8.53 -12.47
C THR A 28 -10.45 8.94 -13.22
N ASP A 29 -9.93 10.14 -12.95
CA ASP A 29 -8.73 10.63 -13.64
C ASP A 29 -7.43 10.16 -12.98
N GLU A 30 -7.50 9.79 -11.71
CA GLU A 30 -6.40 9.26 -10.92
C GLU A 30 -6.65 7.80 -10.57
N ALA A 31 -5.60 7.00 -10.60
CA ALA A 31 -5.61 5.66 -10.03
C ALA A 31 -4.27 5.30 -9.39
N SER A 32 -4.36 4.55 -8.31
CA SER A 32 -3.22 4.04 -7.56
C SER A 32 -3.34 2.54 -7.41
N VAL A 33 -2.28 1.82 -7.76
CA VAL A 33 -2.21 0.36 -7.69
C VAL A 33 -1.27 0.01 -6.56
N TYR A 34 -1.72 -0.85 -5.64
CA TYR A 34 -0.94 -1.26 -4.48
C TYR A 34 -0.93 -2.77 -4.34
N THR A 35 0.21 -3.30 -3.91
CA THR A 35 0.25 -4.56 -3.17
C THR A 35 0.63 -4.29 -1.72
N TYR A 36 0.05 -5.04 -0.79
CA TYR A 36 0.28 -4.87 0.64
C TYR A 36 -0.07 -6.15 1.41
N HIS A 37 0.29 -6.21 2.70
CA HIS A 37 0.05 -7.36 3.59
C HIS A 37 0.76 -8.67 3.14
N GLY A 38 0.46 -9.77 3.83
CA GLY A 38 1.01 -11.09 3.53
C GLY A 38 2.47 -11.26 3.96
N HIS A 39 3.06 -12.38 3.55
CA HIS A 39 4.48 -12.68 3.76
C HIS A 39 5.13 -13.04 2.43
N GLY A 40 6.29 -12.47 2.14
CA GLY A 40 7.05 -12.74 0.92
C GLY A 40 7.52 -11.47 0.23
N ASN A 41 7.79 -11.59 -1.06
CA ASN A 41 8.20 -10.48 -1.91
C ASN A 41 7.56 -10.62 -3.30
N VAL A 42 6.83 -9.59 -3.72
CA VAL A 42 6.25 -9.50 -5.06
C VAL A 42 6.73 -8.23 -5.75
N ASP A 43 6.97 -8.31 -7.06
CA ASP A 43 7.17 -7.17 -7.92
C ASP A 43 5.84 -6.79 -8.60
N LEU A 44 5.60 -5.48 -8.71
CA LEU A 44 4.43 -4.90 -9.36
C LEU A 44 4.80 -4.22 -10.68
N TYR A 45 4.08 -4.53 -11.74
CA TYR A 45 4.20 -3.90 -13.06
C TYR A 45 2.82 -3.44 -13.51
N VAL A 46 2.74 -2.23 -14.07
CA VAL A 46 1.46 -1.68 -14.55
C VAL A 46 1.64 -1.00 -15.91
N ALA A 47 0.70 -1.23 -16.82
CA ALA A 47 0.61 -0.54 -18.11
C ALA A 47 -0.81 -0.03 -18.38
N ILE A 48 -0.92 1.08 -19.10
CA ILE A 48 -2.17 1.75 -19.45
C ILE A 48 -2.51 1.46 -20.92
N ASN A 49 -3.77 1.05 -21.17
CA ASN A 49 -4.33 0.73 -22.49
C ASN A 49 -3.60 -0.33 -23.32
N ARG A 50 -2.72 -1.13 -22.70
CA ARG A 50 -2.02 -2.23 -23.38
C ARG A 50 -1.65 -3.35 -22.41
N PRO A 51 -1.50 -4.60 -22.90
CA PRO A 51 -1.01 -5.70 -22.08
C PRO A 51 0.35 -5.39 -21.47
N VAL A 52 0.46 -5.55 -20.15
CA VAL A 52 1.71 -5.37 -19.40
C VAL A 52 2.57 -6.62 -19.46
N SER A 53 3.90 -6.44 -19.50
CA SER A 53 4.89 -7.50 -19.33
C SER A 53 6.10 -6.98 -18.55
N VAL A 54 6.99 -7.87 -18.12
CA VAL A 54 8.25 -7.47 -17.45
C VAL A 54 9.19 -6.61 -18.33
N ASN A 55 8.93 -6.54 -19.64
CA ASN A 55 9.68 -5.72 -20.60
C ASN A 55 8.89 -4.54 -21.17
N ASP A 56 7.59 -4.42 -20.87
CA ASP A 56 6.72 -3.35 -21.35
C ASP A 56 5.72 -2.97 -20.26
N PHE A 57 6.02 -1.84 -19.61
CA PHE A 57 5.27 -1.29 -18.49
C PHE A 57 5.40 0.24 -18.48
N ASP A 58 4.41 0.92 -17.92
CA ASP A 58 4.46 2.36 -17.65
C ASP A 58 4.97 2.65 -16.23
N CYS A 59 4.72 1.74 -15.29
CA CYS A 59 5.21 1.81 -13.93
C CYS A 59 5.66 0.43 -13.43
N VAL A 60 6.70 0.42 -12.61
CA VAL A 60 7.21 -0.76 -11.93
C VAL A 60 7.63 -0.41 -10.51
N SER A 61 7.37 -1.31 -9.57
CA SER A 61 7.84 -1.26 -8.19
C SER A 61 8.35 -2.64 -7.79
N ARG A 62 9.52 -2.70 -7.16
CA ARG A 62 10.29 -3.92 -6.85
C ARG A 62 10.99 -3.78 -5.49
N ASN A 63 10.23 -3.48 -4.46
CA ASN A 63 10.76 -3.41 -3.11
C ASN A 63 11.14 -4.82 -2.62
N GLN A 64 11.67 -4.90 -1.40
CA GLN A 64 12.10 -6.16 -0.81
C GLN A 64 10.98 -6.90 -0.06
N THR A 65 9.75 -6.39 -0.13
CA THR A 65 8.56 -6.89 0.58
C THR A 65 7.37 -7.02 -0.39
N ASN A 66 6.18 -7.26 0.12
CA ASN A 66 4.96 -7.22 -0.69
C ASN A 66 4.41 -5.80 -0.90
N ASP A 67 5.05 -4.77 -0.34
CA ASP A 67 4.55 -3.40 -0.35
C ASP A 67 5.02 -2.67 -1.61
N GLU A 68 4.18 -2.70 -2.64
CA GLU A 68 4.47 -2.09 -3.94
C GLU A 68 3.45 -1.02 -4.30
N TYR A 69 3.89 -0.03 -5.08
CA TYR A 69 3.05 1.12 -5.44
C TYR A 69 3.29 1.63 -6.86
N CYS A 70 2.20 1.90 -7.57
CA CYS A 70 2.20 2.61 -8.85
C CYS A 70 1.02 3.59 -8.93
N GLY A 71 1.30 4.89 -9.06
CA GLY A 71 0.31 5.95 -9.20
C GLY A 71 0.24 6.52 -10.61
N PHE A 72 -0.96 6.92 -11.03
CA PHE A 72 -1.24 7.51 -12.34
C PHE A 72 -2.26 8.63 -12.23
N SER A 73 -2.13 9.63 -13.10
CA SER A 73 -3.08 10.75 -13.25
C SER A 73 -3.34 11.03 -14.73
N GLY A 74 -4.47 11.69 -15.05
CA GLY A 74 -4.87 11.96 -16.43
C GLY A 74 -5.29 10.72 -17.23
N ILE A 75 -5.68 9.62 -16.56
CA ILE A 75 -5.93 8.32 -17.20
C ILE A 75 -7.41 7.92 -17.20
N LYS A 76 -8.33 8.90 -17.13
CA LYS A 76 -9.76 8.64 -17.20
C LYS A 76 -10.17 7.92 -18.48
N GLY A 77 -11.03 6.90 -18.33
CA GLY A 77 -11.58 6.11 -19.43
C GLY A 77 -10.60 5.10 -20.03
N THR A 78 -9.45 4.87 -19.39
CA THR A 78 -8.45 3.90 -19.84
C THR A 78 -8.58 2.55 -19.14
N ASP A 79 -7.98 1.53 -19.73
CA ASP A 79 -7.82 0.20 -19.12
C ASP A 79 -6.45 0.12 -18.40
N ILE A 80 -6.43 -0.34 -17.15
CA ILE A 80 -5.21 -0.56 -16.37
C ILE A 80 -4.89 -2.06 -16.36
N TYR A 81 -3.72 -2.41 -16.89
CA TYR A 81 -3.20 -3.77 -16.91
C TYR A 81 -2.13 -3.91 -15.84
N VAL A 82 -2.30 -4.89 -14.95
CA VAL A 82 -1.40 -5.13 -13.82
C VAL A 82 -0.80 -6.51 -13.96
N LEU A 83 0.50 -6.62 -13.73
CA LEU A 83 1.24 -7.86 -13.62
C LEU A 83 1.89 -7.87 -12.24
N VAL A 84 1.62 -8.93 -11.49
CA VAL A 84 2.32 -9.22 -10.24
C VAL A 84 3.16 -10.48 -10.44
N THR A 85 4.42 -10.42 -10.04
CA THR A 85 5.29 -11.59 -10.06
C THR A 85 6.02 -11.78 -8.73
N GLY A 86 6.28 -13.03 -8.34
CA GLY A 86 7.02 -13.30 -7.12
C GLY A 86 8.52 -13.12 -7.35
N ALA A 87 9.12 -12.11 -6.71
CA ALA A 87 10.57 -12.05 -6.52
C ALA A 87 11.04 -13.10 -5.50
N ASP A 88 10.15 -13.49 -4.58
CA ASP A 88 10.22 -14.70 -3.76
C ASP A 88 8.80 -15.32 -3.65
N ARG A 89 8.65 -16.43 -2.92
CA ARG A 89 7.35 -16.97 -2.56
C ARG A 89 6.60 -15.96 -1.69
N SER A 90 5.38 -15.63 -2.10
CA SER A 90 4.48 -14.74 -1.38
C SER A 90 3.12 -15.38 -1.16
N VAL A 91 2.56 -15.18 0.03
CA VAL A 91 1.24 -15.68 0.44
C VAL A 91 0.42 -14.59 1.11
N ASP A 92 -0.90 -14.64 0.87
CA ASP A 92 -1.89 -13.71 1.45
C ASP A 92 -1.60 -12.22 1.15
N THR A 93 -0.97 -11.96 0.01
CA THR A 93 -0.72 -10.59 -0.46
C THR A 93 -2.00 -10.02 -1.03
N HIS A 94 -2.29 -8.76 -0.74
CA HIS A 94 -3.47 -8.08 -1.23
C HIS A 94 -3.09 -7.15 -2.38
N LEU A 95 -3.75 -7.30 -3.52
CA LEU A 95 -3.65 -6.39 -4.66
C LEU A 95 -4.92 -5.53 -4.75
N VAL A 96 -4.77 -4.22 -4.85
CA VAL A 96 -5.90 -3.30 -5.03
C VAL A 96 -5.57 -2.23 -6.07
N VAL A 97 -6.57 -1.85 -6.85
CA VAL A 97 -6.53 -0.65 -7.68
C VAL A 97 -7.53 0.34 -7.10
N ILE A 98 -7.01 1.44 -6.58
CA ILE A 98 -7.79 2.55 -6.04
C ILE A 98 -8.05 3.53 -7.16
N ALA A 99 -9.32 3.75 -7.50
CA ALA A 99 -9.74 4.73 -8.49
C ALA A 99 -10.18 5.99 -7.74
N GLU A 100 -9.31 7.00 -7.67
CA GLU A 100 -9.53 8.21 -6.89
C GLU A 100 -10.36 9.20 -7.70
N GLY A 101 -11.66 9.24 -7.41
CA GLY A 101 -12.61 10.11 -8.07
C GLY A 101 -12.89 11.32 -7.22
N LEU A 102 -12.19 12.43 -7.46
CA LEU A 102 -12.46 13.76 -6.87
C LEU A 102 -12.80 13.72 -5.37
N LEU A 103 -12.16 12.82 -4.60
CA LEU A 103 -11.84 13.21 -3.23
C LEU A 103 -10.84 14.36 -3.42
N PRO A 104 -10.96 15.50 -2.69
CA PRO A 104 -9.90 16.49 -2.73
C PRO A 104 -8.60 15.72 -2.51
N ALA A 105 -7.61 15.92 -3.39
CA ALA A 105 -6.28 15.35 -3.19
C ALA A 105 -6.02 15.42 -1.68
N PRO A 106 -5.77 14.29 -0.99
CA PRO A 106 -5.27 14.37 0.38
C PRO A 106 -4.18 15.42 0.30
N PRO A 107 -4.30 16.53 1.03
CA PRO A 107 -3.45 17.68 0.79
C PRO A 107 -2.01 17.16 0.72
N GLU A 108 -1.38 17.40 -0.43
CA GLU A 108 0.04 17.20 -0.77
C GLU A 108 0.84 16.70 0.43
N PRO A 109 1.43 15.47 0.39
CA PRO A 109 1.70 14.64 1.56
C PRO A 109 1.93 15.51 2.78
N GLN A 110 0.83 15.84 3.46
CA GLN A 110 0.93 16.52 4.72
C GLN A 110 1.51 15.44 5.57
N ASP A 111 2.84 15.49 5.72
CA ASP A 111 3.66 14.61 6.55
C ASP A 111 2.75 14.09 7.67
N LEU A 112 2.24 12.86 7.50
CA LEU A 112 1.00 12.40 8.19
C LEU A 112 1.21 12.34 9.71
N CYS A 113 2.46 12.53 10.11
CA CYS A 113 3.00 12.66 11.44
C CYS A 113 2.97 14.09 11.99
N THR A 114 2.87 15.16 11.19
CA THR A 114 2.90 16.57 11.65
C THR A 114 1.81 16.92 12.65
N THR A 115 0.69 16.20 12.61
CA THR A 115 -0.41 16.32 13.58
C THR A 115 -0.29 15.34 14.75
N LEU A 116 0.66 14.41 14.70
CA LEU A 116 0.91 13.40 15.72
C LEU A 116 2.11 13.81 16.58
N SER A 117 1.93 13.69 17.89
CA SER A 117 3.03 13.88 18.84
C SER A 117 4.08 12.79 18.67
N GLU A 118 5.36 13.16 18.75
CA GLU A 118 6.46 12.20 18.85
C GLU A 118 6.30 11.35 20.11
N TRP A 119 6.45 10.03 19.95
CA TRP A 119 6.44 9.09 21.06
C TRP A 119 7.54 9.43 22.06
N SER A 120 7.25 9.23 23.35
CA SER A 120 8.17 9.43 24.44
C SER A 120 8.05 8.31 25.45
N PRO A 121 9.17 7.75 25.95
CA PRO A 121 9.14 6.70 26.95
C PRO A 121 8.63 7.18 28.32
N SER A 122 8.46 8.49 28.51
CA SER A 122 8.02 9.08 29.79
C SER A 122 6.55 9.51 29.80
N TYR A 123 5.77 9.09 28.80
CA TYR A 123 4.38 9.50 28.64
C TYR A 123 3.41 8.32 28.79
N TYR A 124 2.20 8.59 29.30
CA TYR A 124 1.14 7.59 29.40
C TYR A 124 0.24 7.62 28.17
N TYR A 125 0.09 6.48 27.51
CA TYR A 125 -0.70 6.34 26.29
C TYR A 125 -1.95 5.49 26.55
N PRO A 126 -3.15 6.09 26.59
CA PRO A 126 -4.40 5.34 26.64
C PRO A 126 -4.69 4.66 25.30
N THR A 127 -5.47 3.59 25.35
CA THR A 127 -5.99 2.87 24.19
C THR A 127 -6.64 3.82 23.19
N GLY A 128 -6.31 3.67 21.91
CA GLY A 128 -6.77 4.49 20.79
C GLY A 128 -5.91 5.73 20.50
N MET A 129 -4.93 6.07 21.35
CA MET A 129 -4.06 7.22 21.12
C MET A 129 -3.10 6.97 19.96
N GLN A 130 -2.93 7.97 19.09
CA GLN A 130 -2.01 7.92 17.95
C GLN A 130 -0.75 8.73 18.21
N VAL A 131 0.40 8.19 17.81
CA VAL A 131 1.72 8.84 17.92
C VAL A 131 2.52 8.60 16.65
N GLN A 132 3.54 9.44 16.45
CA GLN A 132 4.61 9.15 15.52
C GLN A 132 5.86 8.67 16.26
N TYR A 133 6.65 7.81 15.64
CA TYR A 133 7.99 7.48 16.10
C TYR A 133 8.90 7.22 14.89
N TYR A 134 9.98 7.99 14.73
CA TYR A 134 10.90 7.86 13.58
C TYR A 134 10.23 7.92 12.20
N GLY A 135 9.18 8.73 12.03
CA GLY A 135 8.45 8.85 10.75
C GLY A 135 7.50 7.68 10.46
N HIS A 136 7.16 6.91 11.49
CA HIS A 136 6.20 5.80 11.45
C HIS A 136 5.03 6.09 12.39
N ARG A 137 3.82 5.64 12.03
CA ARG A 137 2.59 5.90 12.78
C ARG A 137 2.17 4.68 13.58
N PHE A 138 1.73 4.92 14.81
CA PHE A 138 1.28 3.88 15.72
C PHE A 138 0.00 4.30 16.45
N THR A 139 -0.89 3.34 16.69
CA THR A 139 -2.08 3.50 17.52
C THR A 139 -1.98 2.58 18.74
N ALA A 140 -2.11 3.11 19.95
CA ALA A 140 -2.15 2.28 21.15
C ALA A 140 -3.37 1.35 21.11
N ILE A 141 -3.18 0.04 21.21
CA ILE A 141 -4.28 -0.93 21.29
C ILE A 141 -4.67 -1.27 22.72
N GLN A 142 -3.81 -0.94 23.67
CA GLN A 142 -4.01 -1.06 25.11
C GLN A 142 -3.25 0.06 25.82
N ASP A 143 -3.68 0.37 27.05
CA ASP A 143 -3.03 1.36 27.89
C ASP A 143 -1.57 0.97 28.19
N ASN A 144 -0.63 1.89 27.99
CA ASN A 144 0.79 1.63 28.24
C ASN A 144 1.56 2.88 28.70
N TRP A 145 2.67 2.65 29.40
CA TRP A 145 3.51 3.70 29.99
C TRP A 145 4.79 3.91 29.17
N GLY A 146 4.63 4.47 27.97
CA GLY A 146 5.77 4.75 27.09
C GLY A 146 6.49 3.48 26.65
N ALA A 147 5.75 2.40 26.35
CA ALA A 147 6.34 1.20 25.78
C ALA A 147 6.84 1.51 24.35
N ASP A 148 8.03 1.03 23.98
CA ASP A 148 8.60 1.28 22.65
C ASP A 148 7.70 0.67 21.55
N PRO A 149 7.22 1.46 20.57
CA PRO A 149 6.31 0.99 19.53
C PRO A 149 6.87 -0.09 18.59
N PHE A 150 8.18 -0.16 18.40
CA PHE A 150 8.82 -1.19 17.57
C PHE A 150 9.02 -2.50 18.32
N ASP A 151 9.35 -2.43 19.61
CA ASP A 151 9.60 -3.64 20.41
C ASP A 151 8.33 -4.23 21.02
N ASN A 152 7.23 -3.46 21.11
CA ASN A 152 6.03 -3.84 21.85
C ASN A 152 4.75 -3.79 20.99
N TYR A 153 4.71 -4.60 19.93
CA TYR A 153 3.57 -4.70 18.99
C TYR A 153 2.23 -5.11 19.64
N TRP A 154 2.24 -5.63 20.87
CA TRP A 154 1.02 -5.94 21.64
C TRP A 154 0.41 -4.72 22.36
N TYR A 155 1.15 -3.61 22.44
CA TYR A 155 0.64 -2.31 22.90
C TYR A 155 0.35 -1.36 21.74
N TRP A 156 0.94 -1.57 20.58
CA TRP A 156 0.90 -0.65 19.45
C TRP A 156 0.52 -1.34 18.14
N ASN A 157 -0.46 -0.77 17.44
CA ASN A 157 -0.79 -1.14 16.07
C ASN A 157 -0.09 -0.20 15.09
N TYR A 158 0.77 -0.76 14.23
CA TYR A 158 1.45 0.00 13.19
C TYR A 158 0.46 0.47 12.12
N GLN A 159 0.60 1.72 11.66
CA GLN A 159 -0.30 2.37 10.70
C GLN A 159 0.41 2.78 9.41
N GLY A 160 1.68 2.45 9.24
CA GLY A 160 2.48 2.79 8.07
C GLY A 160 3.49 3.91 8.32
N SER A 161 4.25 4.24 7.27
CA SER A 161 5.19 5.36 7.25
C SER A 161 4.47 6.68 6.98
N CYS A 162 5.08 7.79 7.38
CA CYS A 162 4.59 9.14 7.11
C CYS A 162 5.02 9.72 5.74
N LYS A 163 5.72 8.92 4.93
CA LYS A 163 6.08 9.24 3.54
C LYS A 163 5.10 8.66 2.55
#